data_AF-A0A392SSA0-F1
#
_entry.id   AF-A0A392SSA0-F1
#
_cell.length_a   1.000
_cell.length_b   1.000
_cell.length_c   1.000
_cell.angle_alpha   90.00
_cell.angle_beta   90.00
_cell.angle_gamma   90.00
#
_symmetry.space_group_name_H-M   'P 1'
#
loop_
_entity.id
_entity.type
_entity.pdbx_description
1 polymer ?
#
loop_
_entity_poly.entity_id
_entity_poly.type
_entity_poly.pdbx_seq_one_letter_code
_entity_poly.pdbx_strand_id
1 'polypeptide(L)'
;MIVGPEMVQQTTDKVKHIRARLKVTQDRQKSYADKRCRPLEFEAGEHVFLRVTLTTGVGRALKARKLTPKFIGPYQITERIGK
;
A
#
# COMPACT_ATOMS: atom_id res chain seq x y z
N MET A 1 -11.57 41.24 -30.06
CA MET A 1 -10.71 40.18 -30.61
C MET A 1 -11.24 38.85 -30.11
N ILE A 2 -12.13 38.20 -30.88
CA ILE A 2 -12.79 36.96 -30.45
C ILE A 2 -11.83 35.81 -30.75
N VAL A 3 -11.41 35.09 -29.72
CA VAL A 3 -10.61 33.87 -29.86
C VAL A 3 -11.38 32.91 -30.79
N GLY A 4 -10.77 32.51 -31.89
CA GLY A 4 -11.45 31.71 -32.92
C GLY A 4 -11.95 30.36 -32.38
N PRO A 5 -13.08 29.84 -32.90
CA PRO A 5 -13.68 28.57 -32.44
C PRO A 5 -12.73 27.38 -32.53
N GLU A 6 -11.79 27.41 -33.47
CA GLU A 6 -10.75 26.39 -33.65
C GLU A 6 -9.78 26.33 -32.46
N MET A 7 -9.35 27.49 -31.92
CA MET A 7 -8.49 27.52 -30.73
C MET A 7 -9.21 26.98 -29.49
N VAL A 8 -10.51 27.24 -29.37
CA VAL A 8 -11.34 26.74 -28.26
C VAL A 8 -11.47 25.23 -28.34
N GLN A 9 -11.69 24.66 -29.53
CA GLN A 9 -11.75 23.21 -29.73
C GLN A 9 -10.42 22.53 -29.39
N GLN A 10 -9.30 23.03 -29.92
CA GLN A 10 -7.97 22.49 -29.63
C GLN A 10 -7.64 22.51 -28.13
N THR A 11 -8.05 23.57 -27.43
CA THR A 11 -7.84 23.68 -25.98
C THR A 11 -8.72 22.69 -25.23
N THR A 12 -9.97 22.50 -25.66
CA THR A 12 -10.91 21.55 -25.07
C THR A 12 -10.41 20.11 -25.18
N ASP A 13 -9.83 19.73 -26.32
CA ASP A 13 -9.28 18.39 -26.53
C ASP A 13 -8.03 18.15 -25.69
N LYS A 14 -7.16 19.14 -25.56
CA LYS A 14 -6.00 19.07 -24.64
C LYS A 14 -6.44 18.90 -23.18
N VAL A 15 -7.48 19.62 -22.74
CA VAL A 15 -8.03 19.50 -21.38
C VAL A 15 -8.64 18.11 -21.16
N LYS A 16 -9.37 17.57 -22.13
CA LYS A 16 -9.91 16.20 -22.06
C LYS A 16 -8.79 15.17 -21.93
N HIS A 17 -7.72 15.32 -22.71
CA HIS A 17 -6.55 14.43 -22.65
C HIS A 17 -5.84 14.46 -21.29
N ILE A 18 -5.66 15.66 -20.73
CA ILE A 18 -5.05 15.82 -19.39
C ILE A 18 -5.92 15.14 -18.33
N ARG A 19 -7.25 15.36 -18.36
CA ARG A 19 -8.18 14.72 -17.42
C ARG A 19 -8.15 13.20 -17.52
N ALA A 20 -8.08 12.65 -18.74
CA ALA A 20 -7.97 11.20 -18.94
C ALA A 20 -6.69 10.63 -18.31
N ARG A 21 -5.54 11.29 -18.54
CA ARG A 21 -4.25 10.88 -17.96
C ARG A 21 -4.24 10.97 -16.43
N LEU A 22 -4.82 12.03 -15.87
CA LEU A 22 -4.95 12.19 -14.42
C LEU A 22 -5.78 11.06 -13.80
N LYS A 23 -6.93 10.74 -14.41
CA LYS A 23 -7.79 9.64 -13.95
C LYS A 23 -7.08 8.30 -13.96
N VAL A 24 -6.40 7.96 -15.06
CA VAL A 24 -5.60 6.71 -15.15
C VAL A 24 -4.52 6.65 -14.07
N THR A 25 -3.89 7.79 -13.76
CA THR A 25 -2.86 7.86 -12.73
C THR A 25 -3.43 7.65 -11.33
N GLN A 26 -4.58 8.28 -11.03
CA GLN A 26 -5.31 8.09 -9.77
C GLN A 26 -5.79 6.66 -9.60
N ASP A 27 -6.36 6.06 -10.65
CA ASP A 27 -6.82 4.67 -10.64
C ASP A 27 -5.66 3.69 -10.38
N ARG A 28 -4.48 3.96 -10.98
CA ARG A 28 -3.26 3.19 -10.74
C ARG A 28 -2.78 3.31 -9.29
N GLN A 29 -2.74 4.53 -8.74
CA GLN A 29 -2.37 4.76 -7.34
C GLN A 29 -3.34 4.07 -6.38
N LYS A 30 -4.64 4.21 -6.63
CA LYS A 30 -5.70 3.54 -5.86
C LYS A 30 -5.55 2.03 -5.92
N SER A 31 -5.33 1.46 -7.10
CA SER A 31 -5.08 0.02 -7.24
C SER A 31 -3.85 -0.44 -6.45
N TYR A 32 -2.77 0.33 -6.40
CA TYR A 32 -1.58 0.00 -5.60
C TYR A 32 -1.86 0.08 -4.10
N ALA A 33 -2.60 1.08 -3.65
CA ALA A 33 -3.02 1.20 -2.26
C ALA A 33 -3.96 0.05 -1.88
N ASP A 34 -5.03 -0.17 -2.65
CA ASP A 34 -6.04 -1.20 -2.40
C ASP A 34 -5.46 -2.62 -2.43
N LYS A 35 -4.51 -2.92 -3.34
CA LYS A 35 -3.82 -4.21 -3.38
C LYS A 35 -3.04 -4.53 -2.11
N ARG A 36 -2.57 -3.52 -1.36
CA ARG A 36 -1.85 -3.70 -0.09
C ARG A 36 -2.70 -3.41 1.15
N CYS A 37 -3.94 -2.96 0.96
CA CYS A 37 -4.92 -2.68 2.02
C CYS A 37 -5.93 -3.81 2.22
N ARG A 38 -5.67 -5.02 1.70
CA ARG A 38 -6.46 -6.18 2.11
C ARG A 38 -6.12 -6.50 3.57
N PRO A 39 -7.12 -6.71 4.45
CA PRO A 39 -6.84 -7.37 5.71
C PRO A 39 -6.20 -8.72 5.36
N LEU A 40 -4.98 -8.92 5.84
CA LEU A 40 -4.30 -10.20 5.67
C LEU A 40 -4.94 -11.15 6.69
N GLU A 41 -6.03 -11.78 6.26
CA GLU A 41 -6.68 -12.83 6.99
C GLU A 41 -5.89 -14.10 6.78
N PHE A 42 -5.49 -14.73 7.87
CA PHE A 42 -4.79 -16.00 7.84
C PHE A 42 -5.71 -17.09 8.39
N GLU A 43 -5.58 -18.29 7.83
CA GLU A 43 -6.30 -19.47 8.31
C GLU A 43 -5.43 -20.32 9.25
N ALA A 44 -6.09 -21.12 10.09
CA ALA A 44 -5.39 -22.12 10.89
C ALA A 44 -4.70 -23.13 9.96
N GLY A 45 -3.42 -23.40 10.22
CA GLY A 45 -2.57 -24.23 9.36
C GLY A 45 -1.66 -23.47 8.41
N GLU A 46 -1.88 -22.18 8.17
CA GLU A 46 -0.94 -21.34 7.41
C GLU A 46 0.31 -21.00 8.20
N HIS A 47 1.42 -20.74 7.49
CA HIS A 47 2.69 -20.34 8.09
C HIS A 47 2.92 -18.83 7.93
N VAL A 48 3.20 -18.16 9.04
CA VAL A 48 3.42 -16.71 9.07
C VAL A 48 4.75 -16.36 9.72
N PHE A 49 5.31 -15.22 9.31
CA PHE A 49 6.50 -14.65 9.92
C PHE A 49 6.11 -13.57 10.93
N LEU A 50 6.62 -13.67 12.15
CA LEU A 50 6.34 -12.69 13.19
C LEU A 50 7.27 -11.48 13.06
N ARG A 51 6.70 -10.27 13.00
CA ARG A 51 7.48 -9.03 12.94
C ARG A 51 8.13 -8.76 14.29
N VAL A 52 9.45 -8.59 14.30
CA VAL A 52 10.19 -8.21 15.51
C VAL A 52 10.06 -6.71 15.70
N THR A 53 9.45 -6.30 16.80
CA THR A 53 9.61 -4.94 17.32
C THR A 53 10.77 -4.95 18.30
N LEU A 54 11.62 -3.92 18.23
CA LEU A 54 12.70 -3.70 19.21
C LEU A 54 12.15 -3.20 20.56
N THR A 55 10.82 -3.07 20.67
CA THR A 55 10.11 -2.64 21.86
C THR A 55 9.98 -3.81 22.81
N THR A 56 10.97 -3.87 23.66
CA THR A 56 10.99 -4.65 24.87
C THR A 56 9.74 -4.50 25.73
N GLY A 57 9.33 -5.60 26.37
CA GLY A 57 8.67 -5.53 27.67
C GLY A 57 9.47 -4.73 28.70
N VAL A 58 8.84 -4.43 29.85
CA VAL A 58 9.36 -3.57 30.91
C VAL A 58 10.82 -3.94 31.25
N GLY A 59 11.78 -3.10 30.84
CA GLY A 59 13.16 -3.12 31.36
C GLY A 59 14.32 -3.62 30.47
N ARG A 60 14.18 -3.91 29.16
CA ARG A 60 15.34 -4.40 28.34
C ARG A 60 15.43 -3.97 26.87
N ALA A 61 15.82 -2.74 26.52
CA ALA A 61 16.08 -2.38 25.12
C ALA A 61 16.96 -3.41 24.37
N LEU A 62 16.38 -4.17 23.43
CA LEU A 62 17.19 -4.92 22.46
C LEU A 62 17.83 -3.88 21.55
N LYS A 63 19.11 -3.59 21.79
CA LYS A 63 19.91 -2.70 20.94
C LYS A 63 19.85 -3.28 19.53
N ALA A 64 19.12 -2.63 18.62
CA ALA A 64 19.09 -3.00 17.22
C ALA A 64 20.52 -2.96 16.70
N ARG A 65 21.14 -4.12 16.53
CA ARG A 65 22.42 -4.18 15.83
C ARG A 65 22.10 -4.02 14.34
N LYS A 66 22.94 -3.27 13.62
CA LYS A 66 22.83 -3.20 12.16
C LYS A 66 22.76 -4.64 11.62
N LEU A 67 21.79 -4.92 10.75
CA LEU A 67 21.50 -6.25 10.16
C LEU A 67 20.69 -7.25 11.03
N THR A 68 19.98 -6.83 12.08
CA THR A 68 19.00 -7.73 12.73
C THR A 68 17.83 -8.08 11.82
N PRO A 69 17.39 -9.34 11.76
CA PRO A 69 16.23 -9.74 10.96
C PRO A 69 14.96 -9.04 11.47
N LYS A 70 14.17 -8.51 10.53
CA LYS A 70 12.89 -7.82 10.82
C LYS A 70 11.76 -8.80 11.15
N PHE A 71 11.95 -10.07 10.82
CA PHE A 71 10.96 -11.14 10.94
C PHE A 71 11.60 -12.41 11.49
N ILE A 72 10.91 -13.11 12.40
CA ILE A 72 11.29 -14.44 12.92
C ILE A 72 10.48 -15.49 12.16
N GLY A 73 11.06 -16.69 12.02
CA GLY A 73 10.73 -17.83 11.16
C GLY A 73 9.25 -18.19 10.95
N PRO A 74 9.00 -19.25 10.17
CA PRO A 74 7.63 -19.64 9.83
C PRO A 74 6.97 -20.30 11.05
N TYR A 75 5.90 -19.67 11.57
CA TYR A 75 5.06 -20.19 12.63
C TYR A 75 3.74 -20.66 12.05
N GLN A 76 3.30 -21.85 12.41
CA GLN A 76 1.98 -22.34 12.06
C GLN A 76 0.92 -21.66 12.95
N ILE A 77 -0.14 -21.15 12.34
CA ILE A 77 -1.29 -20.63 13.09
C ILE A 77 -2.11 -21.81 13.61
N THR A 78 -2.30 -21.89 14.93
CA THR A 78 -3.11 -22.93 15.57
C THR A 78 -4.59 -22.57 15.58
N GLU A 79 -4.92 -21.32 15.91
CA GLU A 79 -6.29 -20.82 16.00
C GLU A 79 -6.37 -19.33 15.67
N ARG A 80 -7.50 -18.89 15.11
CA ARG A 80 -7.82 -17.47 14.89
C ARG A 80 -8.68 -16.97 16.05
N ILE A 81 -8.22 -15.94 16.74
CA ILE A 81 -8.97 -15.28 17.81
C ILE A 81 -9.61 -14.02 17.24
N GLY A 82 -10.95 -13.96 17.21
CA GLY A 82 -11.73 -12.83 16.67
C GLY A 82 -12.21 -13.00 15.21
N LYS A 83 -12.94 -11.99 14.71
CA LYS A 83 -13.37 -11.85 13.31
C LYS A 83 -12.50 -10.82 12.59
#